data_AF-A0A0C1R022-F1
#
_entry.id   AF-A0A0C1R022-F1
#
_cell.length_a   1.000
_cell.length_b   1.000
_cell.length_c   1.000
_cell.angle_alpha   90.00
_cell.angle_beta   90.00
_cell.angle_gamma   90.00
#
_symmetry.space_group_name_H-M   'P 1'
#
loop_
_entity.id
_entity.type
_entity.pdbx_description
1 polymer ?
#
loop_
_entity_poly.entity_id
_entity_poly.type
_entity_poly.pdbx_seq_one_letter_code
_entity_poly.pdbx_strand_id
1 'polypeptide(L)'
;MIEIRWHGRGGQGAFTAAKILGASAYLFENKYSLAFPSFGPERRGAPIQSFTKIDDKKIIDRSEIRKCDYIVLLDETLFDKEYIKDLKPQGKVIINSSHAEKYEEYSEFVVIFDATQIALDILKRPTTNTAMIGAFIGLSNIISIGAVISGCENYLKGSVLEKNREVILASYNKVRGE
;
A
#
# COMPACT_ATOMS: atom_id res chain seq x y z
N MET A 1 16.13 3.85 5.87
CA MET A 1 15.35 2.96 4.98
C MET A 1 14.02 2.58 5.59
N ILE A 2 12.94 2.92 4.88
CA ILE A 2 11.57 2.46 5.13
C ILE A 2 11.31 1.24 4.25
N GLU A 3 10.73 0.20 4.85
CA GLU A 3 10.46 -1.08 4.23
C GLU A 3 8.98 -1.42 4.35
N ILE A 4 8.30 -1.51 3.21
CA ILE A 4 6.86 -1.79 3.10
C ILE A 4 6.65 -3.15 2.45
N ARG A 5 5.86 -4.00 3.10
CA ARG A 5 5.43 -5.29 2.59
C ARG A 5 3.94 -5.25 2.24
N TRP A 6 3.64 -5.36 0.96
CA TRP A 6 2.28 -5.39 0.43
C TRP A 6 1.82 -6.82 0.28
N HIS A 7 0.62 -7.11 0.76
CA HIS A 7 -0.06 -8.39 0.53
C HIS A 7 -1.36 -8.13 -0.22
N GLY A 8 -1.61 -8.96 -1.22
CA GLY A 8 -2.87 -8.97 -1.94
C GLY A 8 -3.09 -10.33 -2.56
N ARG A 9 -4.19 -10.47 -3.27
CA ARG A 9 -4.44 -11.62 -4.14
C ARG A 9 -4.04 -11.31 -5.57
N GLY A 10 -3.62 -12.32 -6.33
CA GLY A 10 -3.31 -12.17 -7.75
C GLY A 10 -4.44 -11.45 -8.50
N GLY A 11 -4.15 -10.26 -9.02
CA GLY A 11 -5.12 -9.37 -9.68
C GLY A 11 -5.65 -8.20 -8.85
N GLN A 12 -5.39 -8.14 -7.53
CA GLN A 12 -5.78 -6.99 -6.68
C GLN A 12 -4.83 -5.78 -6.80
N GLY A 13 -3.67 -5.95 -7.42
CA GLY A 13 -2.76 -4.84 -7.72
C GLY A 13 -1.75 -4.50 -6.62
N ALA A 14 -1.40 -5.44 -5.73
CA ALA A 14 -0.35 -5.26 -4.71
C ALA A 14 0.99 -4.81 -5.33
N PHE A 15 1.46 -5.51 -6.37
CA PHE A 15 2.70 -5.12 -7.04
C PHE A 15 2.58 -3.79 -7.80
N THR A 16 1.38 -3.47 -8.32
CA THR A 16 1.13 -2.16 -8.91
C THR A 16 1.24 -1.05 -7.86
N ALA A 17 0.70 -1.25 -6.65
CA ALA A 17 0.85 -0.30 -5.56
C ALA A 17 2.32 -0.12 -5.16
N ALA A 18 3.06 -1.22 -5.03
CA ALA A 18 4.48 -1.18 -4.72
C ALA A 18 5.29 -0.38 -5.74
N LYS A 19 5.00 -0.56 -7.03
CA LYS A 19 5.63 0.17 -8.15
C LYS A 19 5.27 1.64 -8.15
N ILE A 20 3.99 1.99 -8.00
CA ILE A 20 3.54 3.38 -7.93
C ILE A 20 4.26 4.09 -6.79
N LEU A 21 4.26 3.51 -5.59
CA LEU A 21 4.92 4.12 -4.43
C LEU A 21 6.44 4.29 -4.66
N GLY A 22 7.11 3.25 -5.17
CA GLY A 22 8.53 3.30 -5.47
C GLY A 22 8.88 4.37 -6.51
N ALA A 23 8.14 4.43 -7.62
CA ALA A 23 8.35 5.45 -8.64
C ALA A 23 8.07 6.86 -8.11
N SER A 24 7.05 7.02 -7.27
CA SER A 24 6.69 8.30 -6.65
C SER A 24 7.85 8.84 -5.81
N ALA A 25 8.41 8.00 -4.94
CA ALA A 25 9.55 8.37 -4.10
C ALA A 25 10.80 8.70 -4.92
N TYR A 26 11.07 7.93 -5.98
CA TYR A 26 12.26 8.14 -6.81
C TYR A 26 12.19 9.38 -7.69
N LEU A 27 11.07 9.56 -8.39
CA LEU A 27 10.94 10.60 -9.42
C LEU A 27 10.62 11.98 -8.83
N PHE A 28 9.96 12.05 -7.67
CA PHE A 28 9.38 13.31 -7.19
C PHE A 28 9.83 13.72 -5.78
N GLU A 29 10.58 12.88 -5.07
CA GLU A 29 10.98 13.15 -3.67
C GLU A 29 12.50 13.05 -3.45
N ASN A 30 13.28 12.89 -4.53
CA ASN A 30 14.75 12.73 -4.48
C ASN A 30 15.21 11.60 -3.53
N LYS A 31 14.42 10.52 -3.43
CA LYS A 31 14.75 9.32 -2.65
C LYS A 31 15.19 8.20 -3.57
N TYR A 32 15.88 7.21 -3.02
CA TYR A 32 16.12 5.93 -3.69
C TYR A 32 14.98 4.98 -3.37
N SER A 33 14.56 4.17 -4.34
CA SER A 33 13.54 3.16 -4.12
C SER A 33 13.80 1.86 -4.88
N LEU A 34 13.27 0.77 -4.34
CA LEU A 34 13.13 -0.51 -5.02
C LEU A 34 11.68 -0.97 -4.88
N ALA A 35 11.11 -1.50 -5.96
CA ALA A 35 9.81 -2.15 -5.96
C ALA A 35 9.89 -3.49 -6.69
N PHE A 36 9.57 -4.58 -6.00
CA PHE A 36 9.70 -5.93 -6.57
C PHE A 36 8.66 -6.89 -5.99
N PRO A 37 8.20 -7.88 -6.76
CA PRO A 37 7.24 -8.87 -6.30
C PRO A 37 7.92 -10.06 -5.61
N SER A 38 7.15 -10.82 -4.84
CA SER A 38 7.44 -12.22 -4.51
C SER A 38 6.20 -13.07 -4.74
N PHE A 39 6.26 -13.80 -5.85
CA PHE A 39 5.30 -14.81 -6.28
C PHE A 39 5.99 -15.70 -7.33
N GLY A 40 5.70 -17.00 -7.32
CA GLY A 40 6.07 -17.97 -8.33
C GLY A 40 5.01 -18.10 -9.46
N PRO A 41 4.68 -19.32 -9.91
CA PRO A 41 3.73 -19.55 -11.01
C PRO A 41 2.26 -19.53 -10.56
N GLU A 42 1.91 -18.78 -9.49
CA GLU A 42 0.59 -18.87 -8.88
C GLU A 42 -0.54 -18.34 -9.78
N ARG A 43 -1.73 -18.90 -9.58
CA ARG A 43 -2.94 -18.52 -10.32
C ARG A 43 -3.53 -17.22 -9.78
N ARG A 44 -4.37 -16.56 -10.60
CA ARG A 44 -5.20 -15.42 -10.18
C ARG A 44 -5.96 -15.78 -8.88
N GLY A 45 -6.00 -14.85 -7.93
CA GLY A 45 -6.64 -15.06 -6.62
C GLY A 45 -5.75 -15.66 -5.52
N ALA A 46 -4.60 -16.24 -5.87
CA ALA A 46 -3.63 -16.71 -4.88
C ALA A 46 -3.04 -15.53 -4.07
N PRO A 47 -2.77 -15.71 -2.77
CA PRO A 47 -1.99 -14.74 -1.99
C PRO A 47 -0.65 -14.46 -2.67
N ILE A 48 -0.32 -13.18 -2.82
CA ILE A 48 0.95 -12.71 -3.35
C ILE A 48 1.52 -11.62 -2.46
N GLN A 49 2.84 -11.50 -2.50
CA GLN A 49 3.55 -10.42 -1.83
C GLN A 49 4.24 -9.52 -2.85
N SER A 50 4.44 -8.28 -2.44
CA SER A 50 5.37 -7.38 -3.11
C SER A 50 5.94 -6.40 -2.10
N PHE A 51 7.04 -5.77 -2.47
CA PHE A 51 7.86 -5.01 -1.55
C PHE A 51 8.16 -3.64 -2.13
N THR A 52 8.20 -2.64 -1.25
CA THR A 52 8.75 -1.33 -1.55
C THR A 52 9.80 -1.00 -0.49
N LYS A 53 11.03 -0.69 -0.92
CA LYS A 53 12.07 -0.11 -0.06
C LYS A 53 12.28 1.34 -0.48
N ILE A 54 12.37 2.25 0.47
CA ILE A 54 12.61 3.68 0.24
C ILE A 54 13.71 4.15 1.19
N ASP A 55 14.69 4.89 0.69
CA ASP A 55 15.77 5.42 1.52
C ASP A 55 16.35 6.71 0.95
N ASP A 56 16.98 7.52 1.78
CA ASP A 56 17.66 8.76 1.34
C ASP A 56 19.03 8.46 0.70
N LYS A 57 19.48 7.20 0.78
CA LYS A 57 20.74 6.70 0.22
C LYS A 57 20.47 5.56 -0.75
N LYS A 58 21.41 5.32 -1.67
CA LYS A 58 21.30 4.23 -2.65
C LYS A 58 21.08 2.88 -1.97
N ILE A 59 19.98 2.21 -2.35
CA ILE A 59 19.63 0.89 -1.81
C ILE A 59 20.40 -0.18 -2.58
N ILE A 60 21.21 -0.96 -1.86
CA ILE A 60 21.98 -2.09 -2.40
C ILE A 60 21.32 -3.44 -2.08
N ASP A 61 20.55 -3.52 -1.00
CA ASP A 61 19.88 -4.74 -0.56
C ASP A 61 18.59 -5.01 -1.34
N ARG A 62 18.64 -6.05 -2.18
CA ARG A 62 17.53 -6.52 -3.02
C ARG A 62 16.82 -7.76 -2.46
N SER A 63 17.16 -8.18 -1.23
CA SER A 63 16.52 -9.32 -0.58
C SER A 63 15.08 -9.00 -0.16
N GLU A 64 14.27 -10.04 -0.01
CA GLU A 64 12.90 -9.94 0.50
C GLU A 64 12.86 -9.32 1.90
N ILE A 65 11.79 -8.58 2.19
CA ILE A 65 11.63 -7.88 3.46
C ILE A 65 11.15 -8.87 4.53
N ARG A 66 12.02 -9.16 5.51
CA ARG A 66 11.70 -9.98 6.69
C ARG A 66 11.17 -9.16 7.86
N LYS A 67 11.73 -7.95 8.07
CA LYS A 67 11.28 -6.99 9.07
C LYS A 67 10.88 -5.70 8.38
N CYS A 68 9.71 -5.16 8.67
CA CYS A 68 9.14 -4.03 7.93
C CYS A 68 8.61 -2.93 8.84
N ASP A 69 8.63 -1.71 8.33
CA ASP A 69 7.99 -0.56 8.96
C ASP A 69 6.47 -0.64 8.76
N TYR A 70 6.04 -1.15 7.60
CA TYR A 70 4.63 -1.26 7.27
C TYR A 70 4.29 -2.57 6.58
N ILE A 71 3.15 -3.13 6.95
CA ILE A 71 2.49 -4.22 6.22
C ILE A 71 1.16 -3.68 5.72
N VAL A 72 0.93 -3.73 4.42
CA VAL A 72 -0.32 -3.24 3.82
C VAL A 72 -1.06 -4.42 3.21
N LEU A 73 -2.25 -4.73 3.74
CA LEU A 73 -3.11 -5.82 3.28
C LEU A 73 -4.23 -5.25 2.44
N LEU A 74 -4.28 -5.61 1.15
CA LEU A 74 -5.36 -5.19 0.25
C LEU A 74 -6.69 -5.92 0.49
N ASP A 75 -6.67 -6.94 1.35
CA ASP A 75 -7.77 -7.85 1.64
C ASP A 75 -7.61 -8.39 3.06
N GLU A 76 -8.66 -8.28 3.88
CA GLU A 76 -8.65 -8.68 5.29
C GLU A 76 -8.39 -10.17 5.50
N THR A 77 -8.73 -11.01 4.51
CA THR A 77 -8.54 -12.47 4.58
C THR A 77 -7.06 -12.90 4.54
N LEU A 78 -6.16 -11.96 4.25
CA LEU A 78 -4.71 -12.18 4.24
C LEU A 78 -4.06 -11.88 5.58
N PHE A 79 -4.80 -11.40 6.58
CA PHE A 79 -4.26 -11.10 7.88
C PHE A 79 -3.81 -12.37 8.61
N ASP A 80 -2.57 -12.33 9.10
CA ASP A 80 -2.01 -13.30 10.04
C ASP A 80 -1.46 -12.51 11.24
N LYS A 81 -1.85 -12.91 12.45
CA LYS A 81 -1.36 -12.29 13.69
C LYS A 81 0.16 -12.39 13.84
N GLU A 82 0.78 -13.40 13.24
CA GLU A 82 2.23 -13.57 13.24
C GLU A 82 2.95 -12.43 12.51
N TYR A 83 2.28 -11.70 11.60
CA TYR A 83 2.83 -10.52 10.94
C TYR A 83 3.22 -9.40 11.89
N ILE A 84 2.61 -9.32 13.08
CA ILE A 84 2.99 -8.35 14.11
C ILE A 84 4.45 -8.59 14.54
N LYS A 85 4.89 -9.85 14.56
CA LYS A 85 6.29 -10.19 14.87
C LYS A 85 7.24 -9.75 13.77
N ASP A 86 6.77 -9.48 12.55
CA ASP A 86 7.60 -8.99 11.44
C ASP A 86 7.73 -7.45 11.44
N LEU A 87 7.06 -6.75 12.35
CA LEU A 87 7.17 -5.30 12.45
C LEU A 87 8.49 -4.89 13.11
N LYS A 88 9.05 -3.79 12.60
CA LYS A 88 10.07 -2.99 13.29
C LYS A 88 9.42 -2.21 14.45
N PRO A 89 10.21 -1.62 15.38
CA PRO A 89 9.66 -0.71 16.38
C PRO A 89 8.78 0.36 15.74
N GLN A 90 7.59 0.59 16.32
CA GLN A 90 6.56 1.52 15.81
C GLN A 90 5.92 1.14 14.47
N GLY A 91 6.24 -0.04 13.92
CA GLY A 91 5.65 -0.51 12.68
C GLY A 91 4.15 -0.72 12.79
N LYS A 92 3.46 -0.67 11.63
CA LYS A 92 2.00 -0.81 11.56
C LYS A 92 1.57 -1.80 10.49
N VAL A 93 0.48 -2.51 10.76
CA VAL A 93 -0.29 -3.24 9.75
C VAL A 93 -1.48 -2.38 9.36
N ILE A 94 -1.68 -2.14 8.06
CA ILE A 94 -2.81 -1.39 7.52
C ILE A 94 -3.65 -2.36 6.71
N ILE A 95 -4.91 -2.54 7.08
CA ILE A 95 -5.78 -3.57 6.51
C ILE A 95 -6.97 -2.93 5.81
N ASN A 96 -7.19 -3.32 4.56
CA ASN A 96 -8.46 -3.07 3.89
C ASN A 96 -9.57 -3.93 4.51
N SER A 97 -10.39 -3.35 5.37
CA SER A 97 -11.55 -4.01 5.96
C SER A 97 -12.60 -2.99 6.40
N SER A 98 -13.87 -3.41 6.39
CA SER A 98 -14.99 -2.71 7.02
C SER A 98 -15.27 -3.22 8.46
N HIS A 99 -14.51 -4.23 8.92
CA HIS A 99 -14.75 -4.97 10.16
C HIS A 99 -13.68 -4.64 11.21
N ALA A 100 -13.72 -3.41 11.76
CA ALA A 100 -12.70 -2.95 12.70
C ALA A 100 -12.70 -3.76 14.02
N GLU A 101 -13.88 -4.22 14.44
CA GLU A 101 -14.11 -5.00 15.66
C GLU A 101 -13.31 -6.31 15.70
N LYS A 102 -12.96 -6.88 14.55
CA LYS A 102 -12.17 -8.12 14.46
C LYS A 102 -10.72 -7.95 14.93
N TYR A 103 -10.24 -6.72 15.03
CA TYR A 103 -8.82 -6.40 15.24
C TYR A 103 -8.55 -5.60 16.50
N GLU A 104 -9.53 -5.48 17.40
CA GLU A 104 -9.42 -4.69 18.64
C GLU A 104 -8.24 -5.12 19.53
N GLU A 105 -8.01 -6.44 19.65
CA GLU A 105 -6.86 -7.02 20.38
C GLU A 105 -5.51 -6.55 19.84
N TYR A 106 -5.45 -6.16 18.56
CA TYR A 106 -4.23 -5.75 17.87
C TYR A 106 -4.19 -4.25 17.57
N SER A 107 -5.09 -3.46 18.16
CA SER A 107 -5.24 -2.02 17.89
C SER A 107 -3.97 -1.18 18.08
N GLU A 108 -3.02 -1.65 18.88
CA GLU A 108 -1.69 -1.03 18.99
C GLU A 108 -0.90 -1.09 17.68
N PHE A 109 -1.05 -2.16 16.90
CA PHE A 109 -0.26 -2.42 15.68
C PHE A 109 -1.08 -2.29 14.41
N VAL A 110 -2.39 -2.48 14.49
CA VAL A 110 -3.28 -2.61 13.34
C VAL A 110 -4.12 -1.35 13.16
N VAL A 111 -4.14 -0.85 11.92
CA VAL A 111 -5.01 0.23 11.47
C VAL A 111 -5.95 -0.31 10.40
N ILE A 112 -7.24 -0.06 10.57
CA ILE A 112 -8.29 -0.54 9.66
C ILE A 112 -8.74 0.62 8.77
N PHE A 113 -8.87 0.35 7.47
CA PHE A 113 -9.33 1.32 6.50
C PHE A 113 -10.21 0.67 5.45
N ASP A 114 -11.44 1.14 5.29
CA ASP A 114 -12.35 0.62 4.26
C ASP A 114 -12.07 1.26 2.89
N ALA A 115 -11.03 0.74 2.23
CA ALA A 115 -10.67 1.11 0.86
C ALA A 115 -11.67 0.57 -0.17
N THR A 116 -12.39 -0.51 0.16
CA THR A 116 -13.37 -1.13 -0.71
C THR A 116 -14.54 -0.19 -0.96
N GLN A 117 -15.07 0.44 0.09
CA GLN A 117 -16.15 1.41 -0.03
C GLN A 117 -15.77 2.58 -0.93
N ILE A 118 -14.58 3.18 -0.73
CA ILE A 118 -14.10 4.32 -1.55
C ILE A 118 -13.96 3.92 -3.03
N ALA A 119 -13.37 2.75 -3.28
CA ALA A 119 -13.23 2.25 -4.65
C ALA A 119 -14.59 2.00 -5.32
N LEU A 120 -15.57 1.46 -4.59
CA LEU A 120 -16.93 1.28 -5.09
C LEU A 120 -17.62 2.61 -5.36
N ASP A 121 -17.42 3.62 -4.52
CA ASP A 121 -18.07 4.92 -4.70
C ASP A 121 -17.55 5.66 -5.94
N ILE A 122 -16.24 5.64 -6.20
CA ILE A 122 -15.61 6.43 -7.26
C ILE A 122 -15.40 5.60 -8.55
N LEU A 123 -14.80 4.40 -8.42
CA LEU A 123 -14.47 3.55 -9.57
C LEU A 123 -15.63 2.67 -10.03
N LYS A 124 -16.66 2.52 -9.18
CA LYS A 124 -17.76 1.55 -9.37
C LYS A 124 -17.26 0.11 -9.47
N ARG A 125 -16.07 -0.16 -8.90
CA ARG A 125 -15.39 -1.47 -8.89
C ARG A 125 -14.56 -1.61 -7.61
N PRO A 126 -14.43 -2.82 -7.04
CA PRO A 126 -13.68 -3.05 -5.81
C PRO A 126 -12.16 -3.17 -6.09
N THR A 127 -11.57 -2.17 -6.74
CA THR A 127 -10.13 -2.10 -7.01
C THR A 127 -9.47 -1.22 -5.95
N THR A 128 -8.91 -1.86 -4.93
CA THR A 128 -8.56 -1.21 -3.65
C THR A 128 -7.12 -0.72 -3.57
N ASN A 129 -6.25 -1.12 -4.50
CA ASN A 129 -4.82 -0.83 -4.42
C ASN A 129 -4.50 0.67 -4.34
N THR A 130 -5.11 1.50 -5.18
CA THR A 130 -4.88 2.96 -5.17
C THR A 130 -5.51 3.63 -3.96
N ALA A 131 -6.68 3.16 -3.52
CA ALA A 131 -7.29 3.62 -2.26
C ALA A 131 -6.37 3.32 -1.06
N MET A 132 -5.76 2.13 -1.02
CA MET A 132 -4.82 1.75 0.03
C MET A 132 -3.50 2.54 -0.04
N ILE A 133 -3.03 2.94 -1.22
CA ILE A 133 -1.90 3.88 -1.32
C ILE A 133 -2.26 5.21 -0.67
N GLY A 134 -3.43 5.78 -0.98
CA GLY A 134 -3.87 7.04 -0.39
C GLY A 134 -3.95 6.99 1.14
N ALA A 135 -4.55 5.93 1.68
CA ALA A 135 -4.61 5.70 3.12
C ALA A 135 -3.22 5.53 3.75
N PHE A 136 -2.37 4.72 3.12
CA PHE A 136 -0.99 4.50 3.57
C PHE A 136 -0.20 5.81 3.63
N ILE A 137 -0.30 6.68 2.63
CA ILE A 137 0.39 7.98 2.62
C ILE A 137 -0.19 8.92 3.67
N GLY A 138 -1.50 8.92 3.87
CA GLY A 138 -2.17 9.72 4.91
C GLY A 138 -1.68 9.35 6.32
N LEU A 139 -1.48 8.05 6.58
CA LEU A 139 -1.02 7.52 7.86
C LEU A 139 0.49 7.71 8.07
N SER A 140 1.29 7.42 7.05
CA SER A 140 2.74 7.27 7.19
C SER A 140 3.53 8.56 6.92
N ASN A 141 2.98 9.46 6.11
CA ASN A 141 3.60 10.72 5.68
C ASN A 141 5.04 10.55 5.14
N ILE A 142 5.36 9.40 4.52
CA ILE A 142 6.74 9.11 4.07
C ILE A 142 7.17 9.90 2.84
N ILE A 143 6.19 10.31 2.02
CA ILE A 143 6.33 11.18 0.84
C ILE A 143 5.06 12.02 0.69
N SER A 144 5.11 13.10 -0.09
CA SER A 144 3.95 13.94 -0.33
C SER A 144 2.86 13.23 -1.13
N ILE A 145 1.60 13.62 -0.90
CA ILE A 145 0.47 13.16 -1.71
C ILE A 145 0.62 13.59 -3.18
N GLY A 146 1.19 14.78 -3.42
CA GLY A 146 1.49 15.28 -4.76
C GLY A 146 2.42 14.35 -5.54
N ALA A 147 3.50 13.88 -4.90
CA ALA A 147 4.43 12.93 -5.51
C ALA A 147 3.73 11.62 -5.92
N VAL A 148 2.78 11.14 -5.12
CA VAL A 148 2.02 9.92 -5.42
C VAL A 148 1.08 10.11 -6.61
N ILE A 149 0.38 11.24 -6.65
CA ILE A 149 -0.53 11.61 -7.75
C ILE A 149 0.22 11.77 -9.08
N SER A 150 1.44 12.31 -9.05
CA SER A 150 2.34 12.38 -10.21
C SER A 150 2.92 11.00 -10.55
N GLY A 151 3.30 10.20 -9.55
CA GLY A 151 3.81 8.84 -9.73
C GLY A 151 2.85 7.91 -10.47
N CYS A 152 1.55 8.06 -10.26
CA CYS A 152 0.51 7.29 -10.95
C CYS A 152 0.56 7.38 -12.48
N GLU A 153 1.00 8.49 -13.05
CA GLU A 153 1.05 8.71 -14.52
C GLU A 153 1.96 7.70 -15.23
N ASN A 154 2.94 7.14 -14.52
CA ASN A 154 3.86 6.14 -15.05
C ASN A 154 3.21 4.77 -15.27
N TYR A 155 2.06 4.51 -14.64
CA TYR A 155 1.43 3.19 -14.63
C TYR A 155 -0.04 3.21 -15.07
N LEU A 156 -0.71 4.35 -14.95
CA LEU A 156 -2.12 4.55 -15.30
C LEU A 156 -2.23 5.66 -16.35
N LYS A 157 -3.23 5.57 -17.24
CA LYS A 157 -3.45 6.55 -18.32
C LYS A 157 -4.92 6.86 -18.53
N GLY A 158 -5.18 8.02 -19.14
CA GLY A 158 -6.52 8.44 -19.56
C GLY A 158 -7.53 8.49 -18.41
N SER A 159 -8.78 8.07 -18.66
CA SER A 159 -9.85 8.09 -17.67
C SER A 159 -9.58 7.21 -16.43
N VAL A 160 -8.74 6.17 -16.58
CA VAL A 160 -8.34 5.33 -15.45
C VAL A 160 -7.43 6.09 -14.49
N LEU A 161 -6.48 6.88 -15.01
CA LEU A 161 -5.60 7.71 -14.20
C LEU A 161 -6.40 8.71 -13.36
N GLU A 162 -7.27 9.49 -14.00
CA GLU A 162 -8.02 10.57 -13.35
C GLU A 162 -8.89 10.04 -12.20
N LYS A 163 -9.64 8.96 -12.44
CA LYS A 163 -10.43 8.33 -11.38
C LYS A 163 -9.59 7.77 -10.24
N ASN A 164 -8.40 7.23 -10.54
CA ASN A 164 -7.53 6.69 -9.50
C ASN A 164 -6.86 7.81 -8.68
N ARG A 165 -6.61 8.98 -9.26
CA ARG A 165 -6.16 10.17 -8.52
C ARG A 165 -7.21 10.63 -7.52
N GLU A 166 -8.47 10.68 -7.95
CA GLU A 166 -9.60 11.00 -7.09
C GLU A 166 -9.70 10.01 -5.92
N VAL A 167 -9.58 8.71 -6.19
CA VAL A 167 -9.55 7.67 -5.15
C VAL A 167 -8.41 7.87 -4.15
N ILE A 168 -7.19 8.12 -4.65
CA ILE A 168 -6.01 8.31 -3.79
C ILE A 168 -6.23 9.52 -2.87
N LEU A 169 -6.70 10.64 -3.41
CA LEU A 169 -6.92 11.86 -2.66
C LEU A 169 -8.06 11.69 -1.64
N ALA A 170 -9.18 11.08 -2.04
CA ALA A 170 -10.30 10.80 -1.14
C ALA A 170 -9.86 9.90 0.04
N SER A 171 -9.05 8.87 -0.24
CA SER A 171 -8.51 8.02 0.82
C SER A 171 -7.53 8.74 1.75
N TYR A 172 -6.65 9.57 1.18
CA TYR A 172 -5.69 10.37 1.96
C TYR A 172 -6.42 11.31 2.92
N ASN A 173 -7.40 12.07 2.41
CA ASN A 173 -8.19 13.02 3.20
C ASN A 173 -8.99 12.31 4.30
N LYS A 174 -9.67 11.19 3.95
CA LYS A 174 -10.46 10.40 4.91
C LYS A 174 -9.66 9.93 6.12
N VAL A 175 -8.42 9.50 5.91
CA VAL A 175 -7.52 9.10 7.00
C VAL A 175 -7.14 10.29 7.89
N ARG A 176 -6.99 11.48 7.31
CA ARG A 176 -6.56 12.70 8.02
C ARG A 176 -7.71 13.45 8.70
N GLY A 177 -8.96 13.04 8.44
CA GLY A 177 -10.15 13.74 8.93
C GLY A 177 -10.43 15.04 8.17
N GLU A 178 -9.95 15.13 6.93
CA GLU A 178 -10.11 16.26 6.01
C GLU A 178 -11.25 16.03 5.01
#